data_AF-A0A8H6CFD5-F1
#
_entry.id   AF-A0A8H6CFD5-F1
#
_cell.length_a   1.000
_cell.length_b   1.000
_cell.length_c   1.000
_cell.angle_alpha   90.00
_cell.angle_beta   90.00
_cell.angle_gamma   90.00
#
_symmetry.space_group_name_H-M   'P 1'
#
loop_
_entity.id
_entity.type
_entity.pdbx_description
1 polymer ?
#
loop_
_entity_poly.entity_id
_entity_poly.type
_entity_poly.pdbx_seq_one_letter_code
_entity_poly.pdbx_strand_id
1 'polypeptide(L)'
;MGPPIDAMARPPQKILCSLTNHLFCRIIRITFTIPVFAILAFLGILLESRAVYLIPLTEVYESFALGGFFFLLCAWIHPNGSERERILNREGKLGMYNRVWFFVFQQPFVMIVLVVVQEITQAAGVFCATSKNIQFAHVWISSFSSVTTTFAIGAVLRFHGATKQMTAQQKPLLKLVSFKGIVFLSWIQSVRTSLTDFPYS
;
A
#
# COMPACT_ATOMS: atom_id res chain seq x y z
N MET A 1 -19.73 13.86 31.16
CA MET A 1 -20.15 12.44 31.16
C MET A 1 -20.92 12.18 29.87
N GLY A 2 -20.23 11.75 28.82
CA GLY A 2 -20.89 11.29 27.59
C GLY A 2 -21.37 9.86 27.80
N PRO A 3 -22.50 9.45 27.19
CA PRO A 3 -23.06 8.13 27.42
C PRO A 3 -22.07 7.03 26.98
N PRO A 4 -22.08 5.88 27.68
CA PRO A 4 -21.19 4.75 27.44
C PRO A 4 -21.35 4.21 26.02
N ILE A 5 -20.22 3.80 25.44
CA ILE A 5 -20.06 3.31 24.06
C ILE A 5 -20.73 1.93 23.87
N ASP A 6 -21.29 1.38 24.95
CA ASP A 6 -21.87 0.03 25.02
C ASP A 6 -23.34 -0.03 24.55
N ALA A 7 -23.95 1.11 24.20
CA ALA A 7 -25.38 1.18 23.82
C ALA A 7 -25.64 1.36 22.31
N MET A 8 -24.62 1.33 21.44
CA MET A 8 -24.86 1.17 19.99
C MET A 8 -25.12 -0.30 19.71
N ALA A 9 -26.40 -0.66 19.81
CA ALA A 9 -26.95 -1.94 19.40
C ALA A 9 -26.28 -2.41 18.11
N ARG A 10 -25.55 -3.52 18.22
CA ARG A 10 -24.99 -4.27 17.10
C ARG A 10 -26.10 -4.40 16.05
N PRO A 11 -26.01 -3.80 14.85
CA PRO A 11 -27.06 -3.96 13.86
C PRO A 11 -27.22 -5.46 13.56
N PRO A 12 -28.45 -5.94 13.34
CA PRO A 12 -28.71 -7.37 13.16
C PRO A 12 -27.80 -7.89 12.06
N GLN A 13 -27.03 -8.92 12.38
CA GLN A 13 -25.95 -9.52 11.58
C GLN A 13 -26.36 -9.81 10.12
N LYS A 14 -27.66 -9.95 9.85
CA LYS A 14 -28.26 -10.12 8.52
C LYS A 14 -28.27 -8.87 7.62
N ILE A 15 -28.52 -7.67 8.18
CA ILE A 15 -28.48 -6.40 7.42
C ILE A 15 -27.02 -6.04 7.12
N LEU A 16 -26.13 -6.29 8.09
CA LEU A 16 -24.70 -6.20 7.87
C LEU A 16 -24.30 -7.14 6.73
N CYS A 17 -24.75 -8.40 6.71
CA CYS A 17 -24.46 -9.35 5.62
C CYS A 17 -24.99 -8.89 4.24
N SER A 18 -26.21 -8.33 4.16
CA SER A 18 -26.79 -7.84 2.89
C SER A 18 -26.10 -6.56 2.36
N LEU A 19 -25.79 -5.61 3.24
CA LEU A 19 -25.03 -4.40 2.87
C LEU A 19 -23.56 -4.73 2.57
N THR A 20 -23.02 -5.72 3.29
CA THR A 20 -21.71 -6.34 3.03
C THR A 20 -21.70 -6.97 1.65
N ASN A 21 -22.74 -7.67 1.19
CA ASN A 21 -22.79 -8.23 -0.17
C ASN A 21 -22.73 -7.16 -1.28
N HIS A 22 -23.38 -6.01 -1.09
CA HIS A 22 -23.31 -4.89 -2.05
C HIS A 22 -21.95 -4.16 -2.05
N LEU A 23 -21.31 -4.02 -0.88
CA LEU A 23 -19.95 -3.49 -0.75
C LEU A 23 -18.90 -4.48 -1.26
N PHE A 24 -19.06 -5.77 -0.98
CA PHE A 24 -18.20 -6.86 -1.45
C PHE A 24 -18.23 -6.95 -2.97
N CYS A 25 -19.36 -6.75 -3.65
CA CYS A 25 -19.39 -6.78 -5.13
C CYS A 25 -18.57 -5.64 -5.77
N ARG A 26 -18.49 -4.46 -5.12
CA ARG A 26 -17.60 -3.35 -5.54
C ARG A 26 -16.14 -3.60 -5.15
N ILE A 27 -15.88 -4.22 -4.00
CA ILE A 27 -14.55 -4.60 -3.50
C ILE A 27 -13.97 -5.80 -4.27
N ILE A 28 -14.79 -6.75 -4.73
CA ILE A 28 -14.44 -7.90 -5.57
C ILE A 28 -13.79 -7.43 -6.87
N ARG A 29 -14.19 -6.27 -7.40
CA ARG A 29 -13.54 -5.64 -8.57
C ARG A 29 -12.10 -5.18 -8.30
N ILE A 30 -11.78 -4.84 -7.04
CA ILE A 30 -10.44 -4.47 -6.54
C ILE A 30 -9.66 -5.72 -6.06
N THR A 31 -10.35 -6.81 -5.71
CA THR A 31 -9.73 -8.12 -5.44
C THR A 31 -9.42 -8.88 -6.73
N PHE A 32 -10.10 -8.58 -7.85
CA PHE A 32 -9.82 -9.15 -9.18
C PHE A 32 -8.44 -8.79 -9.73
N THR A 33 -7.79 -7.84 -9.09
CA THR A 33 -6.39 -7.54 -9.28
C THR A 33 -5.56 -8.83 -8.96
N ILE A 34 -5.92 -9.68 -7.99
CA ILE A 34 -5.12 -10.88 -7.62
C ILE A 34 -4.96 -11.86 -8.81
N PRO A 35 -6.04 -12.17 -9.56
CA PRO A 35 -5.92 -12.86 -10.84
C PRO A 35 -5.01 -12.16 -11.85
N VAL A 36 -5.07 -10.83 -11.95
CA VAL A 36 -4.19 -10.05 -12.84
C VAL A 36 -2.72 -10.20 -12.42
N PHE A 37 -2.43 -10.20 -11.13
CA PHE A 37 -1.07 -10.46 -10.61
C PHE A 37 -0.60 -11.87 -10.96
N ALA A 38 -1.46 -12.88 -10.83
CA ALA A 38 -1.14 -14.25 -11.23
C ALA A 38 -0.82 -14.36 -12.73
N ILE A 39 -1.58 -13.65 -13.58
CA ILE A 39 -1.34 -13.58 -15.03
C ILE A 39 -0.04 -12.84 -15.34
N LEU A 40 0.23 -11.70 -14.70
CA LEU A 40 1.48 -10.94 -14.90
C LEU A 40 2.71 -11.72 -14.44
N ALA A 41 2.63 -12.43 -13.32
CA ALA A 41 3.69 -13.31 -12.83
C ALA A 41 3.92 -14.49 -13.78
N PHE A 42 2.86 -15.09 -14.29
CA PHE A 42 2.94 -16.15 -15.31
C PHE A 42 3.57 -15.64 -16.61
N LEU A 43 3.21 -14.43 -17.05
CA LEU A 43 3.80 -13.78 -18.22
C LEU A 43 5.28 -13.42 -18.01
N GLY A 44 5.67 -13.05 -16.79
CA GLY A 44 7.07 -12.78 -16.44
C GLY A 44 7.96 -14.00 -16.51
N ILE A 45 7.41 -15.17 -16.18
CA ILE A 45 8.11 -16.46 -16.31
C ILE A 45 8.21 -16.88 -17.79
N LEU A 46 7.16 -16.65 -18.59
CA LEU A 46 7.16 -17.00 -20.02
C LEU A 46 8.01 -16.05 -20.89
N LEU A 47 8.22 -14.82 -20.44
CA LEU A 47 8.93 -13.77 -21.18
C LEU A 47 10.08 -13.21 -20.35
N GLU A 48 11.10 -14.02 -20.11
CA GLU A 48 12.30 -13.65 -19.35
C GLU A 48 12.97 -12.36 -19.89
N SER A 49 12.91 -12.15 -21.21
CA SER A 49 13.42 -10.94 -21.87
C SER A 49 12.63 -9.65 -21.56
N ARG A 50 11.38 -9.74 -21.10
CA ARG A 50 10.53 -8.57 -20.75
C ARG A 50 10.30 -8.40 -19.25
N ALA A 51 10.95 -9.20 -18.40
CA ALA A 51 10.78 -9.16 -16.95
C ALA A 51 11.01 -7.75 -16.35
N VAL A 52 11.90 -6.95 -16.95
CA VAL A 52 12.20 -5.58 -16.50
C VAL A 52 10.98 -4.65 -16.48
N TYR A 53 10.02 -4.87 -17.40
CA TYR A 53 8.78 -4.09 -17.51
C TYR A 53 7.67 -4.57 -16.56
N LEU A 54 7.74 -5.83 -16.11
CA LEU A 54 6.71 -6.45 -15.27
C LEU A 54 6.91 -6.20 -13.77
N ILE A 55 8.15 -5.93 -13.34
CA ILE A 55 8.50 -5.59 -11.96
C ILE A 55 7.77 -4.31 -11.46
N PRO A 56 7.83 -3.15 -12.15
CA PRO A 56 7.17 -1.93 -11.68
C PRO A 56 5.64 -2.03 -11.67
N LEU A 57 5.05 -2.83 -12.57
CA LEU A 57 3.62 -3.14 -12.58
C LEU A 57 3.17 -3.84 -11.29
N THR A 58 4.04 -4.66 -10.70
CA THR A 58 3.79 -5.33 -9.41
C THR A 58 3.75 -4.32 -8.25
N GLU A 59 4.54 -3.24 -8.29
CA GLU A 59 4.52 -2.23 -7.23
C GLU A 59 3.28 -1.32 -7.31
N VAL A 60 2.84 -1.01 -8.53
CA VAL A 60 1.55 -0.33 -8.77
C VAL A 60 0.40 -1.16 -8.17
N TYR A 61 0.45 -2.47 -8.39
CA TYR A 61 -0.51 -3.40 -7.85
C TYR A 61 -0.56 -3.40 -6.31
N GLU A 62 0.61 -3.50 -5.67
CA GLU A 62 0.72 -3.45 -4.21
C GLU A 62 0.08 -2.17 -3.63
N SER A 63 0.17 -1.06 -4.38
CA SER A 63 -0.44 0.22 -4.01
C SER A 63 -1.97 0.18 -4.02
N PHE A 64 -2.56 -0.43 -5.04
CA PHE A 64 -4.00 -0.64 -5.08
C PHE A 64 -4.49 -1.60 -3.98
N ALA A 65 -3.69 -2.62 -3.67
CA ALA A 65 -3.99 -3.55 -2.57
C ALA A 65 -4.02 -2.83 -1.21
N LEU A 66 -3.10 -1.89 -0.96
CA LEU A 66 -3.10 -1.07 0.25
C LEU A 66 -4.38 -0.20 0.35
N GLY A 67 -4.81 0.37 -0.78
CA GLY A 67 -6.08 1.13 -0.87
C GLY A 67 -7.30 0.29 -0.53
N GLY A 68 -7.42 -0.89 -1.13
CA GLY A 68 -8.49 -1.84 -0.80
C GLY A 68 -8.51 -2.23 0.68
N PHE A 69 -7.32 -2.43 1.26
CA PHE A 69 -7.20 -2.74 2.67
C PHE A 69 -7.65 -1.59 3.59
N PHE A 70 -7.26 -0.35 3.28
CA PHE A 70 -7.71 0.83 4.04
C PHE A 70 -9.23 1.00 4.00
N PHE A 71 -9.85 0.79 2.83
CA PHE A 71 -11.31 0.80 2.70
C PHE A 71 -11.98 -0.29 3.54
N LEU A 72 -11.38 -1.47 3.62
CA LEU A 72 -11.88 -2.57 4.43
C LEU A 72 -11.83 -2.25 5.93
N LEU A 73 -10.73 -1.64 6.40
CA LEU A 73 -10.65 -1.11 7.77
C LEU A 73 -11.74 -0.08 8.04
N CYS A 74 -11.96 0.83 7.08
CA CYS A 74 -12.99 1.86 7.20
C CYS A 74 -14.40 1.27 7.23
N ALA A 75 -14.67 0.23 6.43
CA ALA A 75 -15.96 -0.45 6.38
C ALA A 75 -16.26 -1.21 7.68
N TRP A 76 -15.24 -1.73 8.36
CA TRP A 76 -15.38 -2.35 9.68
C TRP A 76 -15.73 -1.37 10.79
N ILE A 77 -15.30 -0.11 10.68
CA ILE A 77 -15.72 0.95 11.61
C ILE A 77 -17.18 1.30 11.34
N HIS A 78 -17.47 1.76 10.12
CA HIS A 78 -18.83 2.10 9.71
C HIS A 78 -18.93 2.20 8.17
N PRO A 79 -19.99 1.64 7.55
CA PRO A 79 -20.15 1.66 6.09
C PRO A 79 -20.40 3.07 5.52
N ASN A 80 -21.10 3.95 6.25
CA ASN A 80 -21.32 5.34 5.81
C ASN A 80 -20.14 6.24 6.18
N GLY A 81 -19.63 6.99 5.20
CA GLY A 81 -18.47 7.88 5.38
C GLY A 81 -18.69 9.05 6.35
N SER A 82 -19.85 9.71 6.28
CA SER A 82 -20.18 10.84 7.17
C SER A 82 -20.24 10.44 8.64
N GLU A 83 -20.83 9.28 8.93
CA GLU A 83 -20.94 8.76 10.28
C GLU A 83 -19.59 8.24 10.79
N ARG A 84 -18.77 7.64 9.91
CA ARG A 84 -17.39 7.27 10.24
C ARG A 84 -16.58 8.48 10.68
N GLU A 85 -16.68 9.59 9.96
CA GLU A 85 -15.96 10.83 10.31
C GLU A 85 -16.42 11.40 11.65
N ARG A 86 -17.72 11.33 11.97
CA ARG A 86 -18.24 11.74 13.29
C ARG A 86 -17.68 10.89 14.42
N ILE A 87 -17.65 9.58 14.25
CA ILE A 87 -17.08 8.64 15.24
C ILE A 87 -15.59 8.92 15.44
N LEU A 88 -14.83 9.06 14.35
CA LEU A 88 -13.40 9.37 14.40
C LEU A 88 -13.12 10.76 14.99
N ASN A 89 -13.98 11.74 14.73
CA ASN A 89 -13.86 13.08 15.29
C ASN A 89 -14.13 13.08 16.80
N ARG A 90 -15.14 12.33 17.27
CA ARG A 90 -15.44 12.16 18.71
C ARG A 90 -14.26 11.55 19.47
N GLU A 91 -13.52 10.64 18.84
CA GLU A 91 -12.33 10.03 19.42
C GLU A 91 -11.03 10.82 19.18
N GLY A 92 -11.08 11.97 18.51
CA GLY A 92 -9.90 12.77 18.16
C GLY A 92 -8.97 12.09 17.14
N LYS A 93 -9.43 11.06 16.42
CA LYS A 93 -8.67 10.28 15.44
C LYS A 93 -8.82 10.77 13.99
N LEU A 94 -9.59 11.82 13.75
CA LEU A 94 -9.87 12.36 12.41
C LEU A 94 -8.59 12.80 11.68
N GLY A 95 -7.64 13.44 12.38
CA GLY A 95 -6.36 13.84 11.80
C GLY A 95 -5.50 12.66 11.33
N MET A 96 -5.57 11.52 12.03
CA MET A 96 -4.89 10.29 11.61
C MET A 96 -5.55 9.70 10.36
N TYR A 97 -6.89 9.69 10.33
CA TYR A 97 -7.66 9.23 9.18
C TYR A 97 -7.36 10.05 7.93
N ASN A 98 -7.37 11.38 8.01
CA ASN A 98 -7.06 12.26 6.88
C ASN A 98 -5.63 12.04 6.35
N ARG A 99 -4.68 11.82 7.26
CA ARG A 99 -3.28 11.52 6.90
C ARG A 99 -3.17 10.20 6.15
N VAL A 100 -3.80 9.13 6.65
CA VAL A 100 -3.79 7.81 6.00
C VAL A 100 -4.46 7.89 4.63
N TRP A 101 -5.62 8.55 4.57
CA TRP A 101 -6.35 8.78 3.32
C TRP A 101 -5.42 9.43 2.28
N PHE A 102 -4.77 10.54 2.63
CA PHE A 102 -3.83 11.22 1.73
C PHE A 102 -2.73 10.28 1.21
N PHE A 103 -2.02 9.56 2.09
CA PHE A 103 -0.93 8.67 1.67
C PHE A 103 -1.41 7.48 0.83
N VAL A 104 -2.56 6.92 1.16
CA VAL A 104 -3.14 5.76 0.46
C VAL A 104 -3.56 6.13 -0.97
N PHE A 105 -4.15 7.30 -1.18
CA PHE A 105 -4.54 7.76 -2.52
C PHE A 105 -3.37 8.32 -3.32
N GLN A 106 -2.40 8.94 -2.66
CA GLN A 106 -1.19 9.44 -3.29
C GLN A 106 -0.32 8.29 -3.83
N GLN A 107 -0.23 7.17 -3.10
CA GLN A 107 0.67 6.06 -3.44
C GLN A 107 0.51 5.55 -4.89
N PRO A 108 -0.70 5.17 -5.38
CA PRO A 108 -0.85 4.67 -6.75
C PRO A 108 -0.48 5.73 -7.80
N PHE A 109 -0.75 7.01 -7.54
CA PHE A 109 -0.35 8.09 -8.45
C PHE A 109 1.17 8.22 -8.55
N VAL A 110 1.88 8.20 -7.42
CA VAL A 110 3.34 8.22 -7.39
C VAL A 110 3.92 7.03 -8.14
N MET A 111 3.35 5.82 -7.97
CA MET A 111 3.85 4.65 -8.68
C MET A 111 3.64 4.74 -10.18
N ILE A 112 2.50 5.24 -10.66
CA ILE A 112 2.28 5.44 -12.10
C ILE A 112 3.33 6.39 -12.68
N VAL A 113 3.63 7.49 -11.96
CA VAL A 113 4.70 8.42 -12.39
C VAL A 113 6.06 7.73 -12.42
N LEU A 114 6.41 6.97 -11.39
CA LEU A 114 7.69 6.23 -11.34
C LEU A 114 7.80 5.18 -12.45
N VAL A 115 6.71 4.49 -12.80
CA VAL A 115 6.67 3.56 -13.95
C VAL A 115 6.94 4.31 -15.24
N VAL A 116 6.25 5.42 -15.50
CA VAL A 116 6.47 6.21 -16.73
C VAL A 116 7.92 6.71 -16.81
N VAL A 117 8.48 7.20 -15.71
CA VAL A 117 9.89 7.61 -15.64
C VAL A 117 10.83 6.43 -15.89
N GLN A 118 10.50 5.24 -15.37
CA GLN A 118 11.27 4.03 -15.62
C GLN A 118 11.27 3.66 -17.11
N GLU A 119 10.10 3.64 -17.77
CA GLU A 119 9.98 3.36 -19.21
C GLU A 119 10.81 4.34 -20.05
N ILE A 120 10.72 5.64 -19.74
CA ILE A 120 11.50 6.70 -20.43
C ILE A 120 13.00 6.47 -20.23
N THR A 121 13.41 6.16 -19.01
CA THR A 121 14.83 5.97 -18.69
C THR A 121 15.38 4.69 -19.33
N GLN A 122 14.55 3.67 -19.50
CA GLN A 122 14.89 2.47 -20.26
C GLN A 122 15.08 2.77 -21.74
N ALA A 123 14.18 3.56 -22.35
CA ALA A 123 14.33 3.99 -23.73
C ALA A 123 15.59 4.84 -23.97
N ALA A 124 16.01 5.62 -22.96
CA ALA A 124 17.24 6.41 -23.01
C ALA A 124 18.53 5.60 -22.77
N GLY A 125 18.44 4.32 -22.41
CA GLY A 125 19.61 3.47 -22.11
C GLY A 125 20.32 3.78 -20.80
N VAL A 126 19.80 4.69 -19.97
CA VAL A 126 20.36 5.08 -18.66
C VAL A 126 19.80 4.22 -17.52
N PHE A 127 18.85 3.32 -17.83
CA PHE A 127 18.31 2.35 -16.87
C PHE A 127 19.09 1.03 -16.90
N CYS A 128 19.90 0.78 -15.87
CA CYS A 128 20.53 -0.52 -15.66
C CYS A 128 19.92 -1.19 -14.43
N ALA A 129 19.14 -2.27 -14.62
CA ALA A 129 18.52 -3.02 -13.52
C ALA A 129 19.55 -3.75 -12.64
N THR A 130 20.71 -4.09 -13.22
CA THR A 130 21.77 -4.87 -12.56
C THR A 130 22.80 -4.00 -11.84
N SER A 131 22.99 -2.74 -12.28
CA SER A 131 23.98 -1.85 -11.68
C SER A 131 23.37 -1.01 -10.55
N LYS A 132 23.99 -1.07 -9.38
CA LYS A 132 23.63 -0.31 -8.18
C LYS A 132 24.40 1.00 -8.04
N ASN A 133 25.08 1.45 -9.09
CA ASN A 133 25.82 2.71 -9.04
C ASN A 133 24.82 3.89 -9.01
N ILE A 134 25.11 4.90 -8.18
CA ILE A 134 24.31 6.14 -8.02
C ILE A 134 24.09 6.89 -9.35
N GLN A 135 24.97 6.63 -10.33
CA GLN A 135 24.94 7.18 -11.68
C GLN A 135 23.75 6.68 -12.52
N PHE A 136 23.11 5.57 -12.14
CA PHE A 136 21.96 5.02 -12.87
C PHE A 136 20.64 5.39 -12.20
N ALA A 137 19.63 5.68 -13.03
CA ALA A 137 18.31 6.11 -12.55
C ALA A 137 17.57 5.04 -11.73
N HIS A 138 17.93 3.76 -11.89
CA HIS A 138 17.32 2.63 -11.18
C HIS A 138 17.40 2.79 -9.65
N VAL A 139 18.53 3.26 -9.12
CA VAL A 139 18.70 3.50 -7.68
C VAL A 139 17.72 4.55 -7.17
N TRP A 140 17.56 5.65 -7.91
CA TRP A 140 16.67 6.75 -7.53
C TRP A 140 15.19 6.34 -7.57
N ILE A 141 14.77 5.66 -8.66
CA ILE A 141 13.39 5.17 -8.82
C ILE A 141 13.04 4.18 -7.71
N SER A 142 13.93 3.22 -7.43
CA SER A 142 13.75 2.23 -6.35
C SER A 142 13.71 2.89 -4.96
N SER A 143 14.51 3.94 -4.75
CA SER A 143 14.53 4.72 -3.50
C SER A 143 13.19 5.43 -3.26
N PHE A 144 12.69 6.15 -4.26
CA PHE A 144 11.41 6.85 -4.15
C PHE A 144 10.25 5.88 -3.90
N SER A 145 10.21 4.76 -4.62
CA SER A 145 9.19 3.72 -4.43
C SER A 145 9.20 3.15 -3.00
N SER A 146 10.38 2.80 -2.50
CA SER A 146 10.56 2.20 -1.17
C SER A 146 10.15 3.16 -0.05
N VAL A 147 10.53 4.44 -0.17
CA VAL A 147 10.20 5.48 0.81
C VAL A 147 8.70 5.74 0.85
N THR A 148 8.06 5.98 -0.29
CA THR A 148 6.62 6.27 -0.37
C THR A 148 5.79 5.11 0.18
N THR A 149 6.13 3.87 -0.19
CA THR A 149 5.41 2.69 0.29
C THR A 149 5.55 2.50 1.80
N THR A 150 6.73 2.77 2.36
CA THR A 150 6.99 2.69 3.80
C THR A 150 6.16 3.71 4.58
N PHE A 151 6.05 4.95 4.09
CA PHE A 151 5.18 5.96 4.69
C PHE A 151 3.71 5.57 4.65
N ALA A 152 3.23 5.04 3.52
CA ALA A 152 1.84 4.62 3.35
C ALA A 152 1.49 3.44 4.28
N ILE A 153 2.31 2.38 4.30
CA ILE A 153 2.16 1.24 5.21
C ILE A 153 2.26 1.70 6.67
N GLY A 154 3.23 2.53 7.01
CA GLY A 154 3.42 3.06 8.36
C GLY A 154 2.24 3.90 8.85
N ALA A 155 1.59 4.66 7.96
CA ALA A 155 0.38 5.41 8.28
C ALA A 155 -0.81 4.46 8.54
N VAL A 156 -1.03 3.48 7.66
CA VAL A 156 -2.09 2.47 7.81
C VAL A 156 -1.92 1.64 9.08
N LEU A 157 -0.70 1.22 9.42
CA LEU A 157 -0.42 0.45 10.62
C LEU A 157 -0.71 1.25 11.90
N ARG A 158 -0.32 2.53 11.95
CA ARG A 158 -0.65 3.40 13.10
C ARG A 158 -2.16 3.58 13.24
N PHE A 159 -2.87 3.77 12.14
CA PHE A 159 -4.33 3.88 12.14
C PHE A 159 -4.98 2.58 12.61
N HIS A 160 -4.53 1.43 12.09
CA HIS A 160 -5.02 0.12 12.51
C HIS A 160 -4.77 -0.13 14.00
N GLY A 161 -3.59 0.22 14.52
CA GLY A 161 -3.29 0.14 15.96
C GLY A 161 -4.26 0.97 16.81
N ALA A 162 -4.59 2.18 16.35
CA ALA A 162 -5.53 3.08 17.03
C ALA A 162 -7.00 2.63 16.96
N THR A 163 -7.39 1.88 15.92
CA THR A 163 -8.77 1.38 15.71
C THR A 163 -8.92 -0.12 15.97
N LYS A 164 -7.85 -0.78 16.44
CA LYS A 164 -7.82 -2.23 16.74
C LYS A 164 -8.88 -2.64 17.75
N GLN A 165 -9.23 -1.77 18.70
CA GLN A 165 -10.29 -2.04 19.67
C GLN A 165 -11.68 -2.14 19.02
N MET A 166 -11.91 -1.46 17.90
CA MET A 166 -13.18 -1.50 17.15
C MET A 166 -13.19 -2.58 16.07
N THR A 167 -12.02 -3.13 15.74
CA THR A 167 -11.82 -3.96 14.57
C THR A 167 -11.46 -5.37 15.00
N ALA A 168 -12.33 -6.35 14.73
CA ALA A 168 -12.07 -7.75 15.05
C ALA A 168 -10.74 -8.23 14.44
N GLN A 169 -9.80 -8.52 15.33
CA GLN A 169 -8.47 -9.09 15.20
C GLN A 169 -8.18 -9.91 13.90
N GLN A 170 -7.89 -9.25 12.78
CA GLN A 170 -7.40 -9.92 11.56
C GLN A 170 -5.92 -9.57 11.33
N LYS A 171 -5.10 -10.60 11.05
CA LYS A 171 -3.63 -10.52 10.90
C LYS A 171 -3.07 -10.41 9.46
N PRO A 172 -3.82 -10.09 8.38
CA PRO A 172 -3.26 -10.16 7.03
C PRO A 172 -2.13 -9.15 6.77
N LEU A 173 -2.11 -8.03 7.50
CA LEU A 173 -1.09 -6.99 7.39
C LEU A 173 0.32 -7.45 7.76
N LEU A 174 0.43 -8.33 8.75
CA LEU A 174 1.73 -8.67 9.31
C LEU A 174 2.58 -9.46 8.29
N LYS A 175 1.94 -10.21 7.39
CA LYS A 175 2.63 -10.95 6.34
C LYS A 175 3.20 -10.03 5.25
N LEU A 176 2.47 -8.99 4.84
CA LEU A 176 2.91 -8.02 3.83
C LEU A 176 3.99 -7.06 4.36
N VAL A 177 3.89 -6.65 5.63
CA VAL A 177 4.85 -5.77 6.29
C VAL A 177 6.21 -6.44 6.47
N SER A 178 6.23 -7.73 6.86
CA SER A 178 7.49 -8.46 7.04
C SER A 178 8.29 -8.53 5.75
N PHE A 179 7.64 -8.78 4.61
CA PHE A 179 8.31 -8.85 3.32
C PHE A 179 8.86 -7.46 2.89
N LYS A 180 8.02 -6.42 2.90
CA LYS A 180 8.44 -5.07 2.45
C LYS A 180 9.46 -4.43 3.39
N GLY A 181 9.40 -4.76 4.69
CA GLY A 181 10.41 -4.33 5.68
C GLY A 181 11.80 -4.88 5.39
N ILE A 182 11.91 -6.13 4.94
CA ILE A 182 13.20 -6.71 4.52
C ILE A 182 13.73 -5.96 3.29
N VAL A 183 12.90 -5.68 2.29
CA VAL A 183 13.29 -4.93 1.09
C VAL A 183 13.80 -3.52 1.45
N PHE A 184 13.13 -2.83 2.38
CA PHE A 184 13.58 -1.52 2.85
C PHE A 184 14.92 -1.59 3.59
N LEU A 185 15.11 -2.60 4.45
CA LEU A 185 16.39 -2.80 5.13
C LEU A 185 17.52 -3.13 4.14
N SER A 186 17.25 -3.97 3.13
CA SER A 186 18.20 -4.27 2.05
C SER A 186 18.54 -3.04 1.20
N TRP A 187 17.58 -2.14 0.98
CA TRP A 187 17.84 -0.85 0.33
C TRP A 187 18.74 0.06 1.18
N ILE A 188 18.46 0.20 2.49
CA ILE A 188 19.33 0.97 3.41
C ILE A 188 20.75 0.43 3.39
N GLN A 189 20.90 -0.90 3.43
CA GLN A 189 22.20 -1.57 3.33
C GLN A 189 22.92 -1.19 2.03
N SER A 190 22.20 -1.21 0.90
CA SER A 190 22.73 -0.84 -0.42
C SER A 190 23.17 0.62 -0.51
N VAL A 191 22.37 1.56 0.02
CA VAL A 191 22.73 3.00 0.02
C VAL A 191 23.94 3.25 0.89
N ARG A 192 24.02 2.60 2.05
CA ARG A 192 25.15 2.73 2.97
C ARG A 192 26.44 2.25 2.30
N THR A 193 26.42 1.09 1.63
CA THR A 193 27.61 0.58 0.91
C THR A 193 28.04 1.53 -0.21
N SER A 194 27.10 2.07 -0.99
CA SER A 194 27.45 3.02 -2.06
C SER A 194 28.03 4.33 -1.54
N LEU A 195 27.56 4.82 -0.39
CA LEU A 195 28.11 6.04 0.23
C LEU A 195 29.50 5.83 0.85
N THR A 196 29.81 4.62 1.32
CA THR A 196 31.13 4.29 1.87
C THR A 196 32.20 4.05 0.80
N ASP A 197 31.82 3.82 -0.46
CA ASP A 197 32.74 3.68 -1.59
C ASP A 197 33.11 5.02 -2.26
N PHE A 198 32.49 6.15 -1.85
CA PHE A 198 32.80 7.49 -2.36
C PHE A 198 34.18 8.08 -1.98
N PRO A 199 34.96 7.63 -0.97
CA PRO A 199 36.29 8.19 -0.72
C PRO A 199 37.40 7.54 -1.57
N TYR A 200 37.10 6.63 -2.51
CA TYR A 200 38.10 5.98 -3.38
C TYR A 200 37.74 6.01 -4.88
N SER A 201 37.46 7.20 -5.41
CA SER A 201 37.52 7.48 -6.86
C SER A 201 38.16 8.84 -7.12
#